data_AF-A0A5J4EBM8-F1
#
_entry.id   AF-A0A5J4EBM8-F1
#
_cell.length_a   1.000
_cell.length_b   1.000
_cell.length_c   1.000
_cell.angle_alpha   90.00
_cell.angle_beta   90.00
_cell.angle_gamma   90.00
#
_symmetry.space_group_name_H-M   'P 1'
#
loop_
_entity.id
_entity.type
_entity.pdbx_description
1 polymer ?
#
loop_
_entity_poly.entity_id
_entity_poly.type
_entity_poly.pdbx_seq_one_letter_code
_entity_poly.pdbx_strand_id
1 'polypeptide(L)'
;MTPANYKTVAANAARQAGLGACILLFVSGVTAQKAFDDRQLSADSVASYLQVDVSGDLVTLTAHNAGVRDVLDEIVRQSHLIVVSHDPLAHRLTLEIERLPLSQALNRIMRGQSYLLYQAQAATGARNANHERPSTLWVFSGRSADDPDHTQAAVRFSSDSASAIKVLQAELMSDDIHVRQEAIKGLRRLKANEAIAPLRFALADEDKKARVKAIYALAHIGGDDAGAALATASGDENAWVRAETAYALGVVGGDIAIEVLKYALQDADSDVRRSAIEAFTEIGGGQSARALAIALQDADASLRVEAVEALADIGGEKAIRLLNQALDDQDNAVRKAANEALTELLSQDL
;
A
#
# COMPACT_ATOMS: atom_id res chain seq x y z
N MET A 1 -15.49 7.02 12.07
CA MET A 1 -16.50 7.10 10.99
C MET A 1 -17.68 6.20 11.30
N THR A 2 -18.89 6.55 10.86
CA THR A 2 -20.05 5.66 10.97
C THR A 2 -19.96 4.53 9.93
N PRO A 3 -20.24 3.26 10.30
CA PRO A 3 -20.17 2.08 9.42
C PRO A 3 -20.99 2.14 8.11
N ALA A 4 -21.84 3.14 7.93
CA ALA A 4 -22.73 3.28 6.79
C ALA A 4 -22.04 3.79 5.50
N ASN A 5 -20.99 4.60 5.61
CA ASN A 5 -20.37 5.23 4.43
C ASN A 5 -19.40 4.31 3.68
N TYR A 6 -18.72 3.40 4.40
CA TYR A 6 -17.84 2.36 3.83
C TYR A 6 -18.57 1.37 2.90
N LYS A 7 -19.81 1.02 3.24
CA LYS A 7 -20.62 0.06 2.48
C LYS A 7 -20.87 0.52 1.04
N THR A 8 -21.03 1.82 0.84
CA THR A 8 -21.42 2.40 -0.45
C THR A 8 -20.23 2.51 -1.40
N VAL A 9 -19.04 2.82 -0.87
CA VAL A 9 -17.81 3.02 -1.66
C VAL A 9 -17.23 1.68 -2.11
N ALA A 10 -17.10 0.70 -1.22
CA ALA A 10 -16.59 -0.64 -1.55
C ALA A 10 -17.52 -1.41 -2.50
N ALA A 11 -18.85 -1.27 -2.35
CA ALA A 11 -19.83 -1.89 -3.25
C ALA A 11 -19.81 -1.28 -4.67
N ASN A 12 -19.53 0.02 -4.80
CA ASN A 12 -19.42 0.70 -6.09
C ASN A 12 -18.10 0.34 -6.81
N ALA A 13 -16.99 0.23 -6.09
CA ALA A 13 -15.70 -0.20 -6.63
C ALA A 13 -15.75 -1.67 -7.11
N ALA A 14 -16.39 -2.57 -6.35
CA ALA A 14 -16.56 -3.98 -6.73
C ALA A 14 -17.37 -4.15 -8.04
N ARG A 15 -18.45 -3.37 -8.20
CA ARG A 15 -19.25 -3.37 -9.44
C ARG A 15 -18.48 -2.86 -10.66
N GLN A 16 -17.64 -1.84 -10.49
CA GLN A 16 -16.83 -1.31 -11.59
C GLN A 16 -15.68 -2.25 -12.00
N ALA A 17 -15.24 -3.14 -11.10
CA ALA A 17 -14.18 -4.12 -11.36
C ALA A 17 -14.64 -5.45 -11.99
N GLY A 18 -15.95 -5.60 -12.28
CA GLY A 18 -16.53 -6.84 -12.83
C GLY A 18 -16.58 -8.00 -11.83
N LEU A 19 -16.43 -7.71 -10.53
CA LEU A 19 -16.54 -8.67 -9.44
C LEU A 19 -18.01 -8.75 -9.02
N GLY A 20 -18.59 -9.96 -9.01
CA GLY A 20 -20.03 -10.21 -8.77
C GLY A 20 -20.58 -9.45 -7.56
N ALA A 21 -19.92 -9.56 -6.41
CA ALA A 21 -19.88 -8.56 -5.35
C ALA A 21 -18.69 -8.84 -4.44
N CYS A 22 -18.06 -7.78 -3.93
CA CYS A 22 -17.21 -7.85 -2.75
C CYS A 22 -17.99 -7.23 -1.59
N ILE A 23 -18.27 -8.02 -0.55
CA ILE A 23 -18.87 -7.51 0.69
C ILE A 23 -17.76 -7.43 1.74
N LEU A 24 -17.20 -6.23 1.94
CA LEU A 24 -16.37 -5.91 3.10
C LEU A 24 -17.28 -5.77 4.33
N LEU A 25 -17.15 -6.67 5.30
CA LEU A 25 -17.87 -6.60 6.58
C LEU A 25 -16.92 -6.12 7.69
N PHE A 26 -17.02 -4.83 8.05
CA PHE A 26 -16.48 -4.31 9.31
C PHE A 26 -17.59 -4.34 10.37
N VAL A 27 -17.32 -4.94 11.54
CA VAL A 27 -18.29 -5.07 12.63
C VAL A 27 -17.87 -4.13 13.77
N SER A 28 -18.55 -2.99 13.91
CA SER A 28 -18.47 -2.14 15.11
C SER A 28 -19.27 -2.78 16.26
N GLY A 29 -18.68 -2.85 17.44
CA GLY A 29 -19.26 -3.55 18.59
C GLY A 29 -20.41 -2.85 19.33
N VAL A 30 -21.07 -3.67 20.17
CA VAL A 30 -21.91 -3.35 21.36
C VAL A 30 -23.36 -2.93 21.01
N THR A 31 -24.49 -3.41 21.57
CA THR A 31 -24.87 -4.08 22.85
C THR A 31 -26.24 -4.79 22.70
N ALA A 32 -26.56 -5.62 23.71
CA ALA A 32 -27.89 -5.94 24.26
C ALA A 32 -28.45 -7.36 24.05
N GLN A 33 -28.07 -8.20 25.02
CA GLN A 33 -28.81 -9.32 25.60
C GLN A 33 -30.33 -9.06 25.73
N LYS A 34 -31.14 -10.06 25.36
CA LYS A 34 -32.41 -10.42 26.01
C LYS A 34 -32.55 -11.93 25.89
N ALA A 35 -32.07 -12.64 26.91
CA ALA A 35 -32.91 -13.25 27.95
C ALA A 35 -33.69 -14.46 27.41
N PHE A 36 -33.10 -15.64 27.55
CA PHE A 36 -33.83 -16.90 27.61
C PHE A 36 -33.52 -17.53 28.96
N ASP A 37 -34.54 -17.56 29.81
CA ASP A 37 -34.50 -18.07 31.18
C ASP A 37 -34.38 -19.60 31.21
N ASP A 38 -33.49 -20.03 32.08
CA ASP A 38 -33.53 -21.20 32.96
C ASP A 38 -34.58 -22.28 32.66
N ARG A 39 -34.08 -23.38 32.09
CA ARG A 39 -34.36 -24.70 32.65
C ARG A 39 -33.03 -25.40 32.93
N GLN A 40 -32.73 -25.48 34.22
CA GLN A 40 -32.00 -26.54 34.92
C GLN A 40 -31.10 -27.40 34.04
N LEU A 41 -29.78 -27.32 34.25
CA LEU A 41 -28.94 -28.50 34.37
C LEU A 41 -27.74 -28.15 35.27
N SER A 42 -27.60 -28.96 36.31
CA SER A 42 -26.63 -28.86 37.39
C SER A 42 -25.18 -29.01 36.91
N ALA A 43 -24.28 -28.62 37.81
CA ALA A 43 -22.83 -28.81 37.77
C ALA A 43 -22.33 -30.14 37.17
N ASP A 44 -21.17 -30.03 36.53
CA ASP A 44 -20.23 -31.05 36.04
C ASP A 44 -20.27 -31.40 34.53
N SER A 45 -19.22 -30.95 33.83
CA SER A 45 -18.83 -31.28 32.45
C SER A 45 -19.86 -30.99 31.35
N VAL A 46 -20.00 -29.74 30.92
CA VAL A 46 -20.72 -29.48 29.65
C VAL A 46 -19.79 -29.90 28.51
N ALA A 47 -20.05 -31.08 27.94
CA ALA A 47 -19.34 -31.59 26.77
C ALA A 47 -19.31 -30.52 25.66
N SER A 48 -18.15 -30.35 25.00
CA SER A 48 -18.10 -29.55 23.78
C SER A 48 -18.98 -30.21 22.73
N TYR A 49 -19.93 -29.45 22.17
CA TYR A 49 -20.88 -29.96 21.18
C TYR A 49 -20.84 -29.07 19.95
N LEU A 50 -20.83 -29.72 18.78
CA LEU A 50 -20.84 -29.08 17.48
C LEU A 50 -21.74 -29.89 16.54
N GLN A 51 -22.78 -29.26 16.02
CA GLN A 51 -23.58 -29.76 14.92
C GLN A 51 -23.71 -28.67 13.86
N VAL A 52 -23.43 -29.04 12.62
CA VAL A 52 -23.57 -28.16 11.47
C VAL A 52 -24.34 -28.92 10.40
N ASP A 53 -25.32 -28.26 9.79
CA ASP A 53 -26.01 -28.71 8.60
C ASP A 53 -25.96 -27.59 7.56
N VAL A 54 -25.42 -27.89 6.39
CA VAL A 54 -25.43 -26.97 5.25
C VAL A 54 -26.36 -27.52 4.17
N SER A 55 -27.53 -26.90 4.07
CA SER A 55 -28.58 -27.26 3.12
C SER A 55 -28.71 -26.16 2.06
N GLY A 56 -28.02 -26.33 0.93
CA GLY A 56 -28.02 -25.36 -0.17
C GLY A 56 -27.18 -24.12 0.16
N ASP A 57 -27.84 -23.00 0.48
CA ASP A 57 -27.20 -21.75 0.94
C ASP A 57 -27.51 -21.44 2.41
N LEU A 58 -28.22 -22.35 3.09
CA LEU A 58 -28.65 -22.16 4.46
C LEU A 58 -27.79 -23.01 5.38
N VAL A 59 -27.34 -22.38 6.46
CA VAL A 59 -26.54 -23.00 7.52
C VAL A 59 -27.40 -23.07 8.77
N THR A 60 -27.49 -24.27 9.33
CA THR A 60 -27.94 -24.51 10.70
C THR A 60 -26.73 -24.95 11.49
N LEU A 61 -26.42 -24.24 12.58
CA LEU A 61 -25.24 -24.46 13.41
C LEU A 61 -25.64 -24.40 14.87
N THR A 62 -25.34 -25.44 15.63
CA THR A 62 -25.41 -25.43 17.08
C THR A 62 -24.03 -25.79 17.62
N ALA A 63 -23.41 -24.83 18.29
CA ALA A 63 -22.07 -24.97 18.84
C ALA A 63 -22.07 -24.54 20.30
N HIS A 64 -21.45 -25.33 21.17
CA HIS A 64 -21.21 -24.99 22.56
C HIS A 64 -19.73 -25.27 22.89
N ASN A 65 -18.98 -24.20 23.19
CA ASN A 65 -17.55 -24.26 23.43
C ASN A 65 -16.76 -24.97 22.30
N ALA A 66 -17.20 -24.80 21.05
CA ALA A 66 -16.57 -25.42 19.87
C ALA A 66 -15.45 -24.51 19.32
N GLY A 67 -14.38 -25.08 18.77
CA GLY A 67 -13.36 -24.28 18.08
C GLY A 67 -13.92 -23.65 16.81
N VAL A 68 -13.58 -22.38 16.54
CA VAL A 68 -13.98 -21.70 15.30
C VAL A 68 -13.49 -22.46 14.07
N ARG A 69 -12.28 -23.02 14.14
CA ARG A 69 -11.74 -23.86 13.08
C ARG A 69 -12.60 -25.08 12.79
N ASP A 70 -12.99 -25.82 13.82
CA ASP A 70 -13.79 -27.04 13.68
C ASP A 70 -15.16 -26.74 13.05
N VAL A 71 -15.75 -25.59 13.42
CA VAL A 71 -17.01 -25.11 12.85
C VAL A 71 -16.86 -24.78 11.36
N LEU A 72 -15.78 -24.11 10.97
CA LEU A 72 -15.53 -23.74 9.57
C LEU A 72 -15.17 -24.97 8.72
N ASP A 73 -14.35 -25.88 9.22
CA ASP A 73 -13.98 -27.13 8.53
C ASP A 73 -15.22 -27.97 8.22
N GLU A 74 -16.18 -27.98 9.15
CA GLU A 74 -17.45 -28.68 8.98
C GLU A 74 -18.37 -28.01 7.94
N ILE A 75 -18.41 -26.67 7.90
CA ILE A 75 -19.12 -25.92 6.86
C ILE A 75 -18.48 -26.17 5.48
N VAL A 76 -17.15 -26.14 5.39
CA VAL A 76 -16.39 -26.44 4.16
C VAL A 76 -16.71 -27.84 3.65
N ARG A 77 -16.75 -28.83 4.54
CA ARG A 77 -17.03 -30.23 4.19
C ARG A 77 -18.41 -30.43 3.58
N GLN A 78 -19.39 -29.64 4.00
CA GLN A 78 -20.79 -29.74 3.54
C GLN A 78 -21.16 -28.72 2.46
N SER A 79 -20.21 -27.89 2.03
CA SER A 79 -20.45 -26.86 1.03
C SER A 79 -19.36 -26.86 -0.04
N HIS A 80 -19.50 -25.98 -1.03
CA HIS A 80 -18.42 -25.69 -1.98
C HIS A 80 -17.56 -24.50 -1.51
N LEU A 81 -17.68 -24.12 -0.24
CA LEU A 81 -16.91 -23.03 0.33
C LEU A 81 -15.47 -23.48 0.57
N ILE A 82 -14.53 -22.74 0.01
CA ILE A 82 -13.11 -22.91 0.32
C ILE A 82 -12.76 -21.92 1.43
N VAL A 83 -12.32 -22.40 2.59
CA VAL A 83 -11.85 -21.53 3.67
C VAL A 83 -10.33 -21.51 3.70
N VAL A 84 -9.76 -20.31 3.67
CA VAL A 84 -8.32 -20.08 3.80
C VAL A 84 -8.06 -19.24 5.05
N SER A 85 -7.45 -19.85 6.06
CA SER A 85 -7.12 -19.22 7.35
C SER A 85 -5.61 -19.04 7.48
N HIS A 86 -5.18 -17.83 7.84
CA HIS A 86 -3.76 -17.46 7.90
C HIS A 86 -3.20 -17.41 9.33
N ASP A 87 -4.06 -17.55 10.34
CA ASP A 87 -3.70 -17.61 11.75
C ASP A 87 -4.40 -18.79 12.46
N PRO A 88 -3.89 -19.22 13.63
CA PRO A 88 -4.60 -20.17 14.47
C PRO A 88 -5.93 -19.58 14.95
N LEU A 89 -7.04 -20.11 14.46
CA LEU A 89 -8.40 -19.79 14.94
C LEU A 89 -8.66 -20.45 16.29
N ALA A 90 -7.90 -20.05 17.31
CA ALA A 90 -7.89 -20.64 18.64
C ALA A 90 -9.11 -20.24 19.49
N HIS A 91 -9.94 -19.31 19.01
CA HIS A 91 -11.13 -18.88 19.69
C HIS A 91 -12.19 -19.99 19.71
N ARG A 92 -12.93 -20.06 20.82
CA ARG A 92 -14.06 -20.98 20.98
C ARG A 92 -15.36 -20.19 20.95
N LEU A 93 -16.39 -20.77 20.34
CA LEU A 93 -17.69 -20.15 20.17
C LEU A 93 -18.80 -21.00 20.77
N THR A 94 -19.78 -20.30 21.34
CA THR A 94 -21.07 -20.86 21.75
C THR A 94 -22.14 -20.08 21.02
N LEU A 95 -22.77 -20.68 20.03
CA LEU A 95 -23.67 -20.03 19.07
C LEU A 95 -24.71 -21.01 18.55
N GLU A 96 -25.93 -20.51 18.36
CA GLU A 96 -27.01 -21.23 17.69
C GLU A 96 -27.51 -20.39 16.50
N ILE A 97 -27.59 -21.04 15.35
CA ILE A 97 -28.03 -20.51 14.08
C ILE A 97 -29.01 -21.51 13.49
N GLU A 98 -30.20 -21.05 13.13
CA GLU A 98 -31.18 -21.87 12.42
C GLU A 98 -31.37 -21.31 11.02
N ARG A 99 -31.11 -22.15 10.00
CA ARG A 99 -31.41 -21.89 8.58
C ARG A 99 -31.04 -20.48 8.09
N LEU A 100 -29.83 -20.02 8.41
CA LEU A 100 -29.37 -18.68 8.06
C LEU A 100 -28.53 -18.71 6.77
N PRO A 101 -28.64 -17.72 5.86
CA PRO A 101 -27.79 -17.67 4.67
C PRO A 101 -26.30 -17.77 5.02
N LEU A 102 -25.54 -18.53 4.22
CA LEU A 102 -24.13 -18.87 4.49
C LEU A 102 -23.29 -17.62 4.80
N SER A 103 -23.44 -16.56 4.01
CA SER A 103 -22.75 -15.28 4.25
C SER A 103 -23.06 -14.65 5.61
N GLN A 104 -24.32 -14.72 6.06
CA GLN A 104 -24.77 -14.18 7.35
C GLN A 104 -24.36 -15.09 8.51
N ALA A 105 -24.36 -16.42 8.30
CA ALA A 105 -23.90 -17.38 9.28
C ALA A 105 -22.40 -17.20 9.57
N LEU A 106 -21.57 -17.06 8.53
CA LEU A 106 -20.15 -16.81 8.66
C LEU A 106 -19.86 -15.50 9.41
N ASN A 107 -20.64 -14.44 9.17
CA ASN A 107 -20.51 -13.20 9.94
C ASN A 107 -20.75 -13.42 11.44
N ARG A 108 -21.79 -14.21 11.81
CA ARG A 108 -22.07 -14.52 13.22
C ARG A 108 -21.01 -15.41 13.87
N ILE A 109 -20.43 -16.34 13.12
CA ILE A 109 -19.34 -17.22 13.59
C ILE A 109 -18.10 -16.39 13.93
N MET A 110 -17.81 -15.34 13.16
CA MET A 110 -16.55 -14.60 13.24
C MET A 110 -16.55 -13.41 14.21
N ARG A 111 -17.71 -13.00 14.76
CA ARG A 111 -17.89 -12.09 15.91
C ARG A 111 -17.03 -10.80 15.91
N GLY A 112 -16.68 -10.25 14.75
CA GLY A 112 -15.89 -9.01 14.64
C GLY A 112 -14.41 -9.12 15.02
N GLN A 113 -13.86 -10.33 15.11
CA GLN A 113 -12.44 -10.56 15.44
C GLN A 113 -11.57 -10.80 14.19
N SER A 114 -12.16 -10.79 12.99
CA SER A 114 -11.50 -11.18 11.75
C SER A 114 -12.11 -10.53 10.51
N TYR A 115 -11.26 -10.18 9.55
CA TYR A 115 -11.68 -9.69 8.24
C TYR A 115 -12.21 -10.84 7.38
N LEU A 116 -13.24 -10.55 6.57
CA LEU A 116 -13.88 -11.50 5.67
C LEU A 116 -13.89 -10.94 4.25
N LEU A 117 -13.18 -11.59 3.35
CA LEU A 117 -13.25 -11.36 1.91
C LEU A 117 -13.86 -12.59 1.26
N TYR A 118 -14.90 -12.35 0.45
CA TYR A 118 -15.57 -13.40 -0.31
C TYR A 118 -15.49 -13.11 -1.80
N GLN A 119 -15.14 -14.15 -2.56
CA GLN A 119 -15.41 -14.19 -3.99
C GLN A 119 -16.73 -14.94 -4.17
N ALA A 120 -17.68 -14.33 -4.87
CA ALA A 120 -18.93 -14.98 -5.26
C ALA A 120 -18.84 -15.45 -6.72
N GLN A 121 -19.31 -16.66 -7.00
CA GLN A 121 -19.65 -17.04 -8.37
C GLN A 121 -21.03 -16.45 -8.70
N ALA A 122 -21.12 -15.74 -9.83
CA ALA A 122 -22.42 -15.36 -10.35
C ALA A 122 -23.23 -16.63 -10.63
N ALA A 123 -24.34 -16.81 -9.92
CA ALA A 123 -25.26 -17.90 -10.20
C ALA A 123 -25.78 -17.71 -11.63
N THR A 124 -25.33 -18.56 -12.55
CA THR A 124 -25.82 -18.57 -13.93
C THR A 124 -27.34 -18.79 -13.89
N GLY A 125 -28.09 -17.72 -14.15
CA GLY A 125 -29.56 -17.75 -14.28
C GLY A 125 -30.39 -17.26 -13.09
N ALA A 126 -29.81 -16.74 -12.00
CA ALA A 126 -30.61 -16.23 -10.88
C ALA A 126 -31.00 -14.74 -11.08
N ARG A 127 -32.29 -14.46 -11.30
CA ARG A 127 -32.85 -13.10 -11.49
C ARG A 127 -32.79 -12.17 -10.27
N ASN A 128 -32.22 -12.60 -9.14
CA ASN A 128 -32.21 -11.84 -7.88
C ASN A 128 -30.79 -11.69 -7.33
N ALA A 129 -30.29 -10.45 -7.28
CA ALA A 129 -28.96 -10.03 -6.84
C ALA A 129 -28.63 -10.27 -5.34
N ASN A 130 -29.44 -11.06 -4.62
CA ASN A 130 -29.29 -11.31 -3.18
C ASN A 130 -28.83 -12.74 -2.83
N HIS A 131 -28.54 -13.58 -3.83
CA HIS A 131 -28.16 -15.00 -3.65
C HIS A 131 -26.76 -15.27 -4.22
N GLU A 132 -25.82 -14.40 -3.90
CA GLU A 132 -24.41 -14.65 -4.20
C GLU A 132 -23.85 -15.63 -3.17
N ARG A 133 -23.58 -16.85 -3.62
CA ARG A 133 -22.96 -17.87 -2.79
C ARG A 133 -21.46 -17.60 -2.72
N PRO A 134 -20.90 -17.44 -1.52
CA PRO A 134 -19.45 -17.34 -1.38
C PRO A 134 -18.82 -18.67 -1.84
N SER A 135 -17.89 -18.61 -2.79
CA SER A 135 -17.10 -19.77 -3.22
C SER A 135 -15.80 -19.87 -2.43
N THR A 136 -15.25 -18.73 -2.01
CA THR A 136 -14.00 -18.67 -1.24
C THR A 136 -14.17 -17.69 -0.10
N LEU A 137 -13.74 -18.10 1.09
CA LEU A 137 -13.72 -17.33 2.31
C LEU A 137 -12.28 -17.16 2.81
N TRP A 138 -11.86 -15.90 2.94
CA TRP A 138 -10.57 -15.54 3.53
C TRP A 138 -10.76 -15.05 4.95
N VAL A 139 -10.07 -15.68 5.89
CA VAL A 139 -10.13 -15.34 7.32
C VAL A 139 -8.77 -14.85 7.80
N PHE A 140 -8.75 -13.64 8.36
CA PHE A 140 -7.57 -13.01 8.96
C PHE A 140 -7.83 -12.78 10.44
N SER A 141 -6.91 -13.13 11.36
CA SER A 141 -7.11 -12.78 12.76
C SER A 141 -6.88 -11.27 12.95
N GLY A 142 -7.68 -10.64 13.82
CA GLY A 142 -7.56 -9.23 14.17
C GLY A 142 -6.34 -8.96 15.06
N ARG A 143 -5.16 -9.31 14.58
CA ARG A 143 -3.90 -8.76 15.10
C ARG A 143 -3.57 -7.50 14.31
N SER A 144 -3.10 -6.51 15.07
CA SER A 144 -2.91 -5.09 14.74
C SER A 144 -2.72 -4.75 13.26
N ALA A 145 -3.24 -3.59 12.84
CA ALA A 145 -2.83 -2.92 11.60
C ALA A 145 -1.30 -2.66 11.52
N ASP A 146 -0.58 -2.86 12.63
CA ASP A 146 0.88 -2.83 12.73
C ASP A 146 1.58 -4.19 12.45
N ASP A 147 0.83 -5.27 12.18
CA ASP A 147 1.40 -6.58 11.88
C ASP A 147 1.93 -6.65 10.43
N PRO A 148 3.25 -6.84 10.21
CA PRO A 148 3.87 -6.90 8.88
C PRO A 148 3.28 -7.98 7.94
N ASP A 149 2.52 -8.94 8.49
CA ASP A 149 2.01 -10.11 7.77
C ASP A 149 0.62 -9.92 7.13
N HIS A 150 -0.15 -8.88 7.51
CA HIS A 150 -1.45 -8.58 6.90
C HIS A 150 -1.33 -8.38 5.37
N THR A 151 -0.28 -7.68 4.97
CA THR A 151 0.00 -7.34 3.56
C THR A 151 0.78 -8.44 2.84
N GLN A 152 1.44 -9.36 3.57
CA GLN A 152 2.01 -10.58 2.98
C GLN A 152 0.90 -11.53 2.51
N ALA A 153 -0.24 -11.55 3.19
CA ALA A 153 -1.35 -12.42 2.83
C ALA A 153 -2.15 -11.92 1.61
N ALA A 154 -2.31 -10.61 1.39
CA ALA A 154 -2.91 -10.10 0.15
C ALA A 154 -2.03 -10.36 -1.09
N VAL A 155 -0.70 -10.28 -0.93
CA VAL A 155 0.29 -10.45 -2.01
C VAL A 155 0.62 -11.91 -2.32
N ARG A 156 0.58 -12.82 -1.32
CA ARG A 156 0.90 -14.25 -1.54
C ARG A 156 -0.19 -15.04 -2.27
N PHE A 157 -1.41 -14.54 -2.33
CA PHE A 157 -2.57 -15.40 -2.55
C PHE A 157 -3.55 -14.96 -3.64
N SER A 158 -3.21 -13.91 -4.39
CA SER A 158 -3.79 -13.77 -5.72
C SER A 158 -3.18 -14.82 -6.64
N SER A 159 -4.02 -15.57 -7.38
CA SER A 159 -3.55 -16.48 -8.43
C SER A 159 -2.64 -15.80 -9.47
N ASP A 160 -2.74 -14.47 -9.56
CA ASP A 160 -1.96 -13.58 -10.41
C ASP A 160 -1.90 -12.16 -9.80
N SER A 161 -0.83 -11.41 -10.11
CA SER A 161 -0.65 -10.04 -9.63
C SER A 161 -1.82 -9.10 -9.96
N ALA A 162 -2.55 -9.35 -11.05
CA ALA A 162 -3.66 -8.51 -11.48
C ALA A 162 -4.82 -8.52 -10.48
N SER A 163 -5.14 -9.69 -9.90
CA SER A 163 -6.20 -9.82 -8.90
C SER A 163 -5.82 -9.16 -7.57
N ALA A 164 -4.55 -9.27 -7.15
CA ALA A 164 -4.06 -8.55 -5.96
C ALA A 164 -4.15 -7.03 -6.15
N ILE A 165 -3.76 -6.53 -7.32
CA ILE A 165 -3.81 -5.09 -7.62
C ILE A 165 -5.24 -4.55 -7.50
N LYS A 166 -6.25 -5.27 -8.00
CA LYS A 166 -7.65 -4.83 -7.89
C LYS A 166 -8.11 -4.71 -6.44
N VAL A 167 -7.74 -5.66 -5.59
CA VAL A 167 -8.09 -5.63 -4.15
C VAL A 167 -7.42 -4.44 -3.48
N LEU A 168 -6.11 -4.29 -3.66
CA LEU A 168 -5.33 -3.20 -3.07
C LEU A 168 -5.81 -1.83 -3.59
N GLN A 169 -6.20 -1.72 -4.86
CA GLN A 169 -6.77 -0.50 -5.41
C GLN A 169 -8.08 -0.10 -4.72
N ALA A 170 -8.94 -1.06 -4.36
CA ALA A 170 -10.14 -0.76 -3.60
C ALA A 170 -9.81 -0.28 -2.18
N GLU A 171 -8.77 -0.84 -1.55
CA GLU A 171 -8.30 -0.44 -0.23
C GLU A 171 -7.69 0.97 -0.20
N LEU A 172 -7.14 1.47 -1.31
CA LEU A 172 -6.72 2.88 -1.44
C LEU A 172 -7.87 3.87 -1.28
N MET A 173 -9.13 3.44 -1.49
CA MET A 173 -10.32 4.29 -1.30
C MET A 173 -10.87 4.25 0.12
N SER A 174 -10.18 3.58 1.05
CA SER A 174 -10.56 3.48 2.46
C SER A 174 -10.45 4.83 3.17
N ASP A 175 -11.43 5.16 4.01
CA ASP A 175 -11.32 6.34 4.88
C ASP A 175 -10.30 6.15 6.02
N ASP A 176 -9.86 4.90 6.27
CA ASP A 176 -8.83 4.59 7.25
C ASP A 176 -7.45 4.69 6.60
N ILE A 177 -6.71 5.67 7.09
CA ILE A 177 -5.33 5.96 6.74
C ILE A 177 -4.42 4.73 6.76
N HIS A 178 -4.57 3.84 7.75
CA HIS A 178 -3.68 2.69 7.90
C HIS A 178 -3.95 1.67 6.80
N VAL A 179 -5.23 1.48 6.45
CA VAL A 179 -5.63 0.60 5.34
C VAL A 179 -5.08 1.13 4.01
N ARG A 180 -5.21 2.44 3.73
CA ARG A 180 -4.62 3.03 2.52
C ARG A 180 -3.10 2.84 2.47
N GLN A 181 -2.42 3.07 3.58
CA GLN A 181 -0.96 2.93 3.65
C GLN A 181 -0.49 1.48 3.50
N GLU A 182 -1.24 0.49 4.02
CA GLU A 182 -0.94 -0.93 3.79
C GLU A 182 -1.19 -1.35 2.35
N ALA A 183 -2.26 -0.82 1.72
CA ALA A 183 -2.53 -1.05 0.31
C ALA A 183 -1.36 -0.59 -0.58
N ILE A 184 -0.80 0.59 -0.30
CA ILE A 184 0.39 1.12 -0.99
C ILE A 184 1.61 0.19 -0.79
N LYS A 185 1.85 -0.28 0.44
CA LYS A 185 2.93 -1.24 0.72
C LYS A 185 2.72 -2.56 -0.03
N GLY A 186 1.48 -3.02 -0.15
CA GLY A 186 1.11 -4.21 -0.92
C GLY A 186 1.44 -4.03 -2.39
N LEU A 187 1.00 -2.92 -2.98
CA LEU A 187 1.28 -2.58 -4.38
C LEU A 187 2.78 -2.50 -4.67
N ARG A 188 3.56 -1.90 -3.75
CA ARG A 188 5.03 -1.87 -3.86
C ARG A 188 5.65 -3.27 -3.90
N ARG A 189 5.18 -4.19 -3.05
CA ARG A 189 5.72 -5.56 -2.97
C ARG A 189 5.46 -6.36 -4.25
N LEU A 190 4.39 -6.06 -4.98
CA LEU A 190 4.09 -6.72 -6.25
C LEU A 190 5.10 -6.38 -7.35
N LYS A 191 5.70 -5.19 -7.30
CA LYS A 191 6.67 -4.69 -8.30
C LYS A 191 6.16 -4.83 -9.74
N ALA A 192 4.85 -4.71 -9.93
CA ALA A 192 4.18 -4.90 -11.21
C ALA A 192 3.85 -3.54 -11.84
N ASN A 193 4.08 -3.37 -13.14
CA ASN A 193 3.80 -2.11 -13.83
C ASN A 193 2.32 -1.73 -13.76
N GLU A 194 1.43 -2.71 -13.67
CA GLU A 194 -0.01 -2.53 -13.48
C GLU A 194 -0.35 -1.83 -12.16
N ALA A 195 0.57 -1.83 -11.18
CA ALA A 195 0.42 -1.10 -9.92
C ALA A 195 0.72 0.41 -10.06
N ILE A 196 1.31 0.86 -11.17
CA ILE A 196 1.65 2.28 -11.39
C ILE A 196 0.40 3.15 -11.37
N ALA A 197 -0.70 2.73 -12.02
CA ALA A 197 -1.93 3.53 -12.07
C ALA A 197 -2.59 3.69 -10.68
N PRO A 198 -2.79 2.62 -9.87
CA PRO A 198 -3.23 2.75 -8.48
C PRO A 198 -2.27 3.58 -7.61
N LEU A 199 -0.95 3.42 -7.76
CA LEU A 199 0.01 4.21 -6.98
C LEU A 199 0.01 5.68 -7.38
N ARG A 200 -0.20 5.99 -8.66
CA ARG A 200 -0.39 7.37 -9.12
C ARG A 200 -1.63 8.01 -8.49
N PHE A 201 -2.70 7.26 -8.28
CA PHE A 201 -3.86 7.74 -7.52
C PHE A 201 -3.48 8.06 -6.06
N ALA A 202 -2.69 7.19 -5.42
CA ALA A 202 -2.21 7.40 -4.05
C ALA A 202 -1.24 8.59 -3.88
N LEU A 203 -0.67 9.13 -4.97
CA LEU A 203 0.09 10.38 -4.93
C LEU A 203 -0.79 11.60 -4.60
N ALA A 204 -2.12 11.49 -4.71
CA ALA A 204 -3.05 12.55 -4.36
C ALA A 204 -3.73 12.33 -2.99
N ASP A 205 -3.22 11.40 -2.16
CA ASP A 205 -3.78 11.12 -0.84
C ASP A 205 -3.74 12.38 0.07
N GLU A 206 -4.78 12.57 0.87
CA GLU A 206 -4.86 13.66 1.85
C GLU A 206 -3.69 13.62 2.85
N ASP A 207 -3.16 12.43 3.15
CA ASP A 207 -2.05 12.24 4.04
C ASP A 207 -0.72 12.20 3.31
N LYS A 208 0.14 13.15 3.66
CA LYS A 208 1.51 13.24 3.14
C LYS A 208 2.33 11.97 3.34
N LYS A 209 2.12 11.18 4.40
CA LYS A 209 2.88 9.93 4.59
C LYS A 209 2.42 8.85 3.61
N ALA A 210 1.14 8.78 3.29
CA ALA A 210 0.63 7.92 2.22
C ALA A 210 1.20 8.35 0.86
N ARG A 211 1.22 9.66 0.54
CA ARG A 211 1.85 10.17 -0.68
C ARG A 211 3.33 9.76 -0.81
N VAL A 212 4.12 9.95 0.25
CA VAL A 212 5.54 9.54 0.27
C VAL A 212 5.71 8.03 0.13
N LYS A 213 4.85 7.21 0.74
CA LYS A 213 4.88 5.76 0.52
C LYS A 213 4.60 5.39 -0.93
N ALA A 214 3.70 6.11 -1.61
CA ALA A 214 3.39 5.90 -3.03
C ALA A 214 4.56 6.32 -3.92
N ILE A 215 5.25 7.42 -3.59
CA ILE A 215 6.50 7.85 -4.24
C ILE A 215 7.54 6.73 -4.20
N TYR A 216 7.85 6.21 -3.02
CA TYR A 216 8.81 5.10 -2.91
C TYR A 216 8.34 3.83 -3.61
N ALA A 217 7.03 3.58 -3.66
CA ALA A 217 6.50 2.43 -4.36
C ALA A 217 6.72 2.52 -5.88
N LEU A 218 6.50 3.70 -6.45
CA LEU A 218 6.75 3.98 -7.86
C LEU A 218 8.24 3.93 -8.18
N ALA A 219 9.10 4.51 -7.33
CA ALA A 219 10.55 4.42 -7.48
C ALA A 219 11.04 2.96 -7.49
N HIS A 220 10.44 2.13 -6.63
CA HIS A 220 10.76 0.70 -6.54
C HIS A 220 10.35 -0.08 -7.80
N ILE A 221 9.27 0.34 -8.48
CA ILE A 221 8.84 -0.26 -9.76
C ILE A 221 9.78 0.20 -10.89
N GLY A 222 10.08 1.49 -10.95
CA GLY A 222 10.98 2.07 -11.94
C GLY A 222 10.39 2.12 -13.36
N GLY A 223 11.23 2.57 -14.31
CA GLY A 223 10.85 2.76 -15.71
C GLY A 223 10.11 4.07 -16.00
N ASP A 224 9.99 4.38 -17.28
CA ASP A 224 9.49 5.68 -17.77
C ASP A 224 8.07 5.98 -17.29
N ASP A 225 7.19 4.98 -17.23
CA ASP A 225 5.81 5.13 -16.73
C ASP A 225 5.77 5.50 -15.24
N ALA A 226 6.67 4.94 -14.42
CA ALA A 226 6.78 5.29 -13.02
C ALA A 226 7.39 6.69 -12.85
N GLY A 227 8.38 7.06 -13.66
CA GLY A 227 8.93 8.41 -13.73
C GLY A 227 7.87 9.46 -14.10
N ALA A 228 7.03 9.15 -15.09
CA ALA A 228 5.90 10.00 -15.49
C ALA A 228 4.85 10.13 -14.38
N ALA A 229 4.58 9.07 -13.62
CA ALA A 229 3.70 9.13 -12.45
C ALA A 229 4.30 10.01 -11.34
N LEU A 230 5.58 9.78 -10.98
CA LEU A 230 6.30 10.57 -9.98
C LEU A 230 6.34 12.06 -10.33
N ALA A 231 6.53 12.40 -11.60
CA ALA A 231 6.53 13.79 -12.07
C ALA A 231 5.27 14.57 -11.63
N THR A 232 4.12 13.90 -11.45
CA THR A 232 2.88 14.56 -11.00
C THR A 232 2.92 15.02 -9.53
N ALA A 233 3.79 14.46 -8.69
CA ALA A 233 3.96 14.85 -7.29
C ALA A 233 5.03 15.94 -7.08
N SER A 234 5.75 16.34 -8.15
CA SER A 234 6.79 17.37 -8.06
C SER A 234 6.27 18.76 -7.69
N GLY A 235 4.97 19.01 -7.87
CA GLY A 235 4.28 20.24 -7.48
C GLY A 235 3.49 20.13 -6.16
N ASP A 236 3.74 19.12 -5.33
CA ASP A 236 3.01 18.94 -4.06
C ASP A 236 3.13 20.17 -3.15
N GLU A 237 2.06 20.48 -2.42
CA GLU A 237 2.04 21.60 -1.47
C GLU A 237 3.08 21.43 -0.34
N ASN A 238 3.41 20.19 0.01
CA ASN A 238 4.31 19.87 1.09
C ASN A 238 5.74 19.69 0.58
N ALA A 239 6.67 20.51 1.07
CA ALA A 239 8.07 20.47 0.66
C ALA A 239 8.73 19.10 0.89
N TRP A 240 8.38 18.39 1.97
CA TRP A 240 8.88 17.03 2.20
C TRP A 240 8.46 16.08 1.08
N VAL A 241 7.19 16.14 0.64
CA VAL A 241 6.71 15.31 -0.48
C VAL A 241 7.44 15.65 -1.78
N ARG A 242 7.70 16.94 -2.04
CA ARG A 242 8.48 17.37 -3.21
C ARG A 242 9.93 16.88 -3.17
N ALA A 243 10.58 16.94 -2.00
CA ALA A 243 11.95 16.48 -1.80
C ALA A 243 12.06 14.96 -2.02
N GLU A 244 11.14 14.19 -1.43
CA GLU A 244 11.09 12.73 -1.65
C GLU A 244 10.79 12.38 -3.12
N THR A 245 9.98 13.20 -3.80
CA THR A 245 9.73 13.03 -5.24
C THR A 245 10.98 13.27 -6.06
N ALA A 246 11.77 14.32 -5.74
CA ALA A 246 13.04 14.59 -6.40
C ALA A 246 14.02 13.43 -6.20
N TYR A 247 14.21 12.97 -4.98
CA TYR A 247 15.05 11.81 -4.69
C TYR A 247 14.61 10.56 -5.48
N ALA A 248 13.31 10.25 -5.46
CA ALA A 248 12.73 9.13 -6.21
C ALA A 248 12.95 9.22 -7.73
N LEU A 249 12.85 10.42 -8.30
CA LEU A 249 13.14 10.66 -9.71
C LEU A 249 14.63 10.43 -10.04
N GLY A 250 15.54 10.73 -9.11
CA GLY A 250 16.95 10.36 -9.22
C GLY A 250 17.16 8.85 -9.37
N VAL A 251 16.50 8.07 -8.50
CA VAL A 251 16.57 6.60 -8.51
C VAL A 251 15.99 5.99 -9.80
N VAL A 252 14.89 6.55 -10.32
CA VAL A 252 14.27 6.04 -11.56
C VAL A 252 15.05 6.48 -12.80
N GLY A 253 15.58 7.70 -12.79
CA GLY A 253 16.25 8.30 -13.93
C GLY A 253 15.34 8.55 -15.13
N GLY A 254 15.97 8.67 -16.31
CA GLY A 254 15.29 8.93 -17.57
C GLY A 254 15.07 10.42 -17.87
N ASP A 255 14.65 10.71 -19.10
CA ASP A 255 14.56 12.09 -19.60
C ASP A 255 13.51 12.92 -18.83
N ILE A 256 12.39 12.30 -18.43
CA ILE A 256 11.35 12.95 -17.62
C ILE A 256 11.92 13.38 -16.26
N ALA A 257 12.70 12.51 -15.60
CA ALA A 257 13.33 12.84 -14.33
C ALA A 257 14.27 14.05 -14.48
N ILE A 258 15.13 14.05 -15.50
CA ILE A 258 16.05 15.16 -15.76
C ILE A 258 15.29 16.48 -15.93
N GLU A 259 14.21 16.50 -16.71
CA GLU A 259 13.44 17.74 -16.93
C GLU A 259 12.74 18.22 -15.65
N VAL A 260 12.15 17.33 -14.87
CA VAL A 260 11.49 17.69 -13.60
C VAL A 260 12.49 18.17 -12.55
N LEU A 261 13.63 17.49 -12.42
CA LEU A 261 14.66 17.81 -11.43
C LEU A 261 15.31 19.19 -11.66
N LYS A 262 15.37 19.67 -12.91
CA LYS A 262 15.82 21.05 -13.20
C LYS A 262 14.95 22.12 -12.54
N TYR A 263 13.64 21.85 -12.39
CA TYR A 263 12.74 22.74 -11.66
C TYR A 263 12.91 22.58 -10.15
N ALA A 264 13.15 21.36 -9.67
CA ALA A 264 13.40 21.10 -8.24
C ALA A 264 14.69 21.77 -7.73
N LEU A 265 15.71 21.93 -8.59
CA LEU A 265 16.91 22.75 -8.28
C LEU A 265 16.61 24.24 -8.04
N GLN A 266 15.40 24.71 -8.35
CA GLN A 266 14.97 26.10 -8.16
C GLN A 266 13.80 26.20 -7.17
N ASP A 267 13.51 25.13 -6.44
CA ASP A 267 12.44 25.13 -5.45
C ASP A 267 12.70 26.16 -4.34
N ALA A 268 11.62 26.71 -3.78
CA ALA A 268 11.70 27.66 -2.68
C ALA A 268 12.31 27.04 -1.42
N ASP A 269 12.12 25.72 -1.23
CA ASP A 269 12.63 24.98 -0.09
C ASP A 269 14.03 24.39 -0.38
N SER A 270 14.98 24.63 0.52
CA SER A 270 16.36 24.17 0.36
C SER A 270 16.52 22.66 0.39
N ASP A 271 15.64 21.94 1.10
CA ASP A 271 15.73 20.48 1.18
C ASP A 271 15.30 19.85 -0.14
N VAL A 272 14.34 20.44 -0.85
CA VAL A 272 13.97 20.02 -2.21
C VAL A 272 15.13 20.26 -3.18
N ARG A 273 15.79 21.42 -3.10
CA ARG A 273 16.97 21.72 -3.94
C ARG A 273 18.11 20.74 -3.67
N ARG A 274 18.39 20.42 -2.39
CA ARG A 274 19.37 19.40 -2.00
C ARG A 274 19.03 18.03 -2.59
N SER A 275 17.80 17.54 -2.41
CA SER A 275 17.39 16.26 -2.99
C SER A 275 17.50 16.23 -4.52
N ALA A 276 17.34 17.36 -5.19
CA ALA A 276 17.56 17.45 -6.63
C ALA A 276 19.04 17.40 -7.03
N ILE A 277 19.95 17.99 -6.22
CA ILE A 277 21.40 17.84 -6.39
C ILE A 277 21.78 16.35 -6.26
N GLU A 278 21.36 15.72 -5.16
CA GLU A 278 21.59 14.28 -4.91
C GLU A 278 21.06 13.41 -6.05
N ALA A 279 19.85 13.70 -6.54
CA ALA A 279 19.25 12.97 -7.65
C ALA A 279 20.06 13.10 -8.95
N PHE A 280 20.61 14.28 -9.25
CA PHE A 280 21.49 14.44 -10.41
C PHE A 280 22.83 13.72 -10.26
N THR A 281 23.38 13.64 -9.05
CA THR A 281 24.56 12.83 -8.75
C THR A 281 24.30 11.36 -9.04
N GLU A 282 23.18 10.82 -8.56
CA GLU A 282 22.79 9.41 -8.76
C GLU A 282 22.56 9.08 -10.24
N ILE A 283 21.87 9.96 -10.99
CA ILE A 283 21.66 9.77 -12.45
C ILE A 283 23.00 9.82 -13.19
N GLY A 284 23.86 10.77 -12.82
CA GLY A 284 25.18 10.95 -13.41
C GLY A 284 25.18 11.39 -14.88
N GLY A 285 26.39 11.42 -15.45
CA GLY A 285 26.60 11.76 -16.86
C GLY A 285 26.49 13.25 -17.21
N GLY A 286 26.76 13.54 -18.48
CA GLY A 286 26.94 14.92 -18.96
C GLY A 286 25.68 15.80 -18.90
N GLN A 287 24.48 15.21 -18.93
CA GLN A 287 23.23 15.99 -18.78
C GLN A 287 23.03 16.43 -17.33
N SER A 288 23.28 15.55 -16.36
CA SER A 288 23.23 15.89 -14.93
C SER A 288 24.27 16.94 -14.58
N ALA A 289 25.51 16.80 -15.08
CA ALA A 289 26.53 17.84 -14.92
C ALA A 289 26.08 19.20 -15.50
N ARG A 290 25.40 19.22 -16.66
CA ARG A 290 24.84 20.48 -17.20
C ARG A 290 23.75 21.06 -16.32
N ALA A 291 22.88 20.24 -15.75
CA ALA A 291 21.79 20.70 -14.89
C ALA A 291 22.30 21.29 -13.57
N LEU A 292 23.34 20.69 -12.97
CA LEU A 292 23.98 21.19 -11.75
C LEU A 292 24.61 22.58 -11.88
N ALA A 293 24.78 23.10 -13.10
CA ALA A 293 25.14 24.51 -13.29
C ALA A 293 24.11 25.49 -12.66
N ILE A 294 22.84 25.07 -12.52
CA ILE A 294 21.82 25.83 -11.81
C ILE A 294 22.15 25.89 -10.30
N ALA A 295 22.51 24.75 -9.70
CA ALA A 295 22.84 24.63 -8.29
C ALA A 295 24.13 25.39 -7.91
N LEU A 296 25.10 25.48 -8.83
CA LEU A 296 26.28 26.33 -8.68
C LEU A 296 25.97 27.84 -8.61
N GLN A 297 24.72 28.25 -8.85
CA GLN A 297 24.27 29.63 -8.72
C GLN A 297 23.28 29.80 -7.56
N ASP A 298 23.15 28.80 -6.69
CA ASP A 298 22.25 28.88 -5.54
C ASP A 298 22.64 30.03 -4.60
N ALA A 299 21.65 30.68 -4.00
CA ALA A 299 21.88 31.73 -3.03
C ALA A 299 22.56 31.19 -1.76
N ASP A 300 22.29 29.93 -1.40
CA ASP A 300 22.92 29.25 -0.28
C ASP A 300 24.29 28.68 -0.69
N ALA A 301 25.35 29.17 -0.05
CA ALA A 301 26.71 28.69 -0.30
C ALA A 301 26.89 27.20 0.04
N SER A 302 26.14 26.66 1.01
CA SER A 302 26.19 25.24 1.34
C SER A 302 25.68 24.37 0.19
N LEU A 303 24.58 24.76 -0.46
CA LEU A 303 24.09 24.04 -1.64
C LEU A 303 25.04 24.19 -2.84
N ARG A 304 25.74 25.32 -2.97
CA ARG A 304 26.79 25.45 -4.00
C ARG A 304 27.98 24.51 -3.74
N VAL A 305 28.36 24.28 -2.48
CA VAL A 305 29.37 23.27 -2.11
C VAL A 305 28.88 21.87 -2.47
N GLU A 306 27.65 21.52 -2.09
CA GLU A 306 27.06 20.21 -2.44
C GLU A 306 27.01 19.99 -3.96
N ALA A 307 26.73 21.04 -4.74
CA ALA A 307 26.77 20.98 -6.21
C ALA A 307 28.19 20.76 -6.78
N VAL A 308 29.21 21.33 -6.12
CA VAL A 308 30.62 21.09 -6.46
C VAL A 308 31.00 19.64 -6.18
N GLU A 309 30.63 19.10 -5.03
CA GLU A 309 30.86 17.69 -4.66
C GLU A 309 30.15 16.75 -5.64
N ALA A 310 28.88 17.03 -5.96
CA ALA A 310 28.13 16.29 -6.97
C ALA A 310 28.80 16.29 -8.36
N LEU A 311 29.35 17.43 -8.79
CA LEU A 311 30.11 17.51 -10.04
C LEU A 311 31.42 16.72 -9.99
N ALA A 312 32.08 16.68 -8.83
CA ALA A 312 33.27 15.85 -8.62
C ALA A 312 32.94 14.37 -8.80
N ASP A 313 31.86 13.90 -8.16
CA ASP A 313 31.39 12.50 -8.23
C ASP A 313 30.99 12.10 -9.65
N ILE A 314 30.29 12.98 -10.38
CA ILE A 314 29.87 12.73 -11.76
C ILE A 314 31.08 12.70 -12.72
N GLY A 315 32.04 13.60 -12.52
CA GLY A 315 33.23 13.72 -13.33
C GLY A 315 32.98 14.08 -14.82
N GLY A 316 34.03 13.89 -15.61
CA GLY A 316 34.03 14.17 -17.05
C GLY A 316 34.21 15.64 -17.42
N GLU A 317 34.44 15.87 -18.73
CA GLU A 317 34.88 17.17 -19.25
C GLU A 317 33.91 18.32 -18.94
N LYS A 318 32.59 18.05 -18.91
CA LYS A 318 31.62 19.08 -18.54
C LYS A 318 31.69 19.44 -17.06
N ALA A 319 31.85 18.46 -16.17
CA ALA A 319 32.00 18.73 -14.74
C ALA A 319 33.29 19.51 -14.46
N ILE A 320 34.42 19.09 -15.04
CA ILE A 320 35.70 19.81 -14.89
C ILE A 320 35.58 21.28 -15.31
N ARG A 321 34.88 21.58 -16.41
CA ARG A 321 34.64 22.97 -16.83
C ARG A 321 33.83 23.78 -15.80
N LEU A 322 32.82 23.16 -15.18
CA LEU A 322 31.99 23.83 -14.18
C LEU A 322 32.74 23.99 -12.85
N LEU A 323 33.52 23.00 -12.43
CA LEU A 323 34.38 23.08 -11.26
C LEU A 323 35.43 24.19 -11.41
N ASN A 324 36.02 24.38 -12.59
CA ASN A 324 36.90 25.50 -12.87
C ASN A 324 36.20 26.87 -12.70
N GLN A 325 34.90 26.97 -13.01
CA GLN A 325 34.13 28.20 -12.77
C GLN A 325 33.88 28.43 -11.27
N ALA A 326 33.66 27.36 -10.51
CA ALA A 326 33.46 27.42 -9.06
C ALA A 326 34.72 27.87 -8.28
N LEU A 327 35.91 27.82 -8.90
CA LEU A 327 37.13 28.42 -8.34
C LEU A 327 37.05 29.94 -8.20
N ASP A 328 36.14 30.61 -8.91
CA ASP A 328 35.92 32.06 -8.83
C ASP A 328 34.70 32.42 -7.96
N ASP A 329 34.12 31.45 -7.22
CA ASP A 329 32.96 31.71 -6.36
C ASP A 329 33.29 32.74 -5.26
N GLN A 330 32.31 33.56 -4.89
CA GLN A 330 32.45 34.56 -3.83
C GLN A 330 32.75 33.94 -2.46
N ASP A 331 32.22 32.74 -2.20
CA ASP A 331 32.37 32.03 -0.93
C ASP A 331 33.66 31.19 -0.91
N ASN A 332 34.41 31.32 0.19
CA ASN A 332 35.70 30.64 0.34
C ASN A 332 35.56 29.11 0.40
N ALA A 333 34.46 28.60 0.97
CA ALA A 333 34.23 27.15 1.09
C ALA A 333 33.97 26.53 -0.29
N VAL A 334 33.20 27.21 -1.15
CA VAL A 334 32.94 26.76 -2.52
C VAL A 334 34.24 26.71 -3.32
N ARG A 335 35.06 27.77 -3.29
CA ARG A 335 36.37 27.77 -3.98
C ARG A 335 37.28 26.65 -3.49
N LYS A 336 37.29 26.40 -2.17
CA LYS A 336 38.08 25.33 -1.57
C LYS A 336 37.62 23.95 -2.06
N ALA A 337 36.32 23.67 -2.00
CA ALA A 337 35.74 22.41 -2.47
C ALA A 337 36.04 22.19 -3.96
N ALA A 338 35.95 23.24 -4.79
CA ALA A 338 36.23 23.15 -6.22
C ALA A 338 37.70 22.79 -6.51
N ASN A 339 38.63 23.37 -5.74
CA ASN A 339 40.05 23.05 -5.86
C ASN A 339 40.37 21.61 -5.42
N GLU A 340 39.74 21.14 -4.34
CA GLU A 340 39.87 19.75 -3.87
C GLU A 340 39.32 18.76 -4.90
N ALA A 341 38.11 19.00 -5.41
CA ALA A 341 37.47 18.19 -6.46
C ALA A 341 38.31 18.10 -7.74
N LEU A 342 38.86 19.23 -8.22
CA LEU A 342 39.73 19.25 -9.40
C LEU A 342 41.03 18.48 -9.17
N THR A 343 41.62 18.62 -7.98
CA THR A 343 42.85 17.87 -7.63
C THR A 343 42.58 16.37 -7.64
N GLU A 344 41.46 15.94 -7.06
CA GLU A 344 41.06 14.54 -7.03
C GLU A 344 40.87 13.99 -8.46
N LEU A 345 40.04 14.64 -9.27
CA LEU A 345 39.77 14.18 -10.64
C LEU A 345 41.03 14.13 -11.52
N LEU A 346 41.90 15.13 -11.42
CA LEU A 346 43.15 15.16 -12.19
C LEU A 346 44.19 14.14 -11.71
N SER A 347 44.09 13.69 -10.46
CA SER A 347 44.95 12.65 -9.91
C SER A 347 44.53 11.23 -10.31
N GLN A 348 43.25 11.03 -10.66
CA GLN A 348 42.72 9.74 -11.12
C GLN A 348 43.03 9.45 -12.61
N ASP A 349 43.35 10.48 -13.39
CA ASP A 349 43.71 10.39 -14.82
C ASP A 349 45.22 10.17 -15.08
N LEU A 350 46.05 10.05 -14.04
CA LEU A 350 47.52 9.86 -14.11
C LEU A 350 47.98 8.44 -13.78
#